data_AF-A0A852YKG2-F1
#
_entry.id   AF-A0A852YKG2-F1
#
_cell.length_a   1.000
_cell.length_b   1.000
_cell.length_c   1.000
_cell.angle_alpha   90.00
_cell.angle_beta   90.00
_cell.angle_gamma   90.00
#
_symmetry.space_group_name_H-M   'P 1'
#
loop_
_entity.id
_entity.type
_entity.pdbx_description
1 polymer ?
#
loop_
_entity_poly.entity_id
_entity_poly.type
_entity_poly.pdbx_seq_one_letter_code
_entity_poly.pdbx_strand_id
1 'polypeptide(L)' 'MKVFAFVICLALFVGAFFLFGYAFAVPEPFHIVLFASGLVAIAISLIIPFHLLEKLD' A
#
# COMPACT_ATOMS: atom_id res chain seq x y z
N MET A 1 7.82 -12.98 -13.23
CA MET A 1 8.04 -12.61 -11.81
C MET A 1 8.01 -11.10 -11.59
N LYS A 2 8.71 -10.28 -12.40
CA LYS A 2 8.69 -8.81 -12.30
C LYS A 2 7.30 -8.17 -12.48
N VAL A 3 6.52 -8.63 -13.46
CA VAL A 3 5.15 -8.12 -13.71
C VAL A 3 4.20 -8.44 -12.55
N PHE A 4 4.29 -9.63 -11.97
CA PHE A 4 3.46 -10.01 -10.82
C PHE A 4 3.78 -9.16 -9.59
N ALA A 5 5.07 -8.94 -9.30
CA ALA A 5 5.50 -8.03 -8.25
C ALA A 5 4.99 -6.60 -8.50
N PHE A 6 5.11 -6.10 -9.74
CA PHE A 6 4.58 -4.79 -10.12
C PHE A 6 3.06 -4.69 -9.89
N VAL A 7 2.28 -5.70 -10.29
CA VAL A 7 0.83 -5.72 -10.10
C VAL A 7 0.46 -5.71 -8.62
N ILE A 8 1.18 -6.46 -7.78
CA ILE A 8 0.98 -6.45 -6.32
C ILE A 8 1.28 -5.06 -5.74
N CYS A 9 2.40 -4.45 -6.13
CA CYS A 9 2.74 -3.10 -5.67
C CYS A 9 1.67 -2.09 -6.10
N LEU A 10 1.25 -2.14 -7.37
CA LEU A 10 0.20 -1.26 -7.87
C LEU A 10 -1.11 -1.44 -7.09
N ALA A 11 -1.50 -2.67 -6.79
CA ALA A 11 -2.69 -2.96 -6.00
C ALA A 11 -2.58 -2.45 -4.55
N LEU A 12 -1.42 -2.63 -3.90
CA LEU A 12 -1.15 -2.10 -2.56
C LEU A 12 -1.15 -0.57 -2.54
N PHE A 13 -0.57 0.07 -3.55
CA PHE A 13 -0.53 1.52 -3.71
C PHE A 13 -1.95 2.10 -3.82
N VAL A 14 -2.74 1.59 -4.77
CA VAL A 14 -4.12 2.05 -4.99
C VAL A 14 -5.00 1.71 -3.77
N GLY A 15 -4.82 0.52 -3.20
CA GLY A 15 -5.51 0.09 -1.98
C GLY A 15 -5.24 1.00 -0.78
N ALA A 16 -4.02 1.52 -0.64
CA ALA A 16 -3.68 2.46 0.43
C ALA A 16 -4.50 3.76 0.35
N PHE A 17 -4.72 4.32 -0.85
CA PHE A 17 -5.58 5.49 -1.02
C PHE A 17 -7.03 5.19 -0.65
N PHE A 18 -7.52 4.00 -0.97
CA PHE A 18 -8.85 3.57 -0.56
C PHE A 18 -8.96 3.47 0.97
N LEU A 19 -7.94 2.90 1.64
CA LEU A 19 -7.88 2.83 3.11
C LEU A 19 -7.85 4.23 3.74
N PHE A 20 -7.08 5.18 3.19
CA PHE A 20 -7.05 6.55 3.67
C PHE A 20 -8.41 7.26 3.52
N GLY A 21 -9.06 7.11 2.37
CA GLY A 21 -10.40 7.69 2.16
C GLY A 21 -11.44 7.07 3.09
N TYR A 22 -11.38 5.75 3.29
CA TYR A 22 -12.33 5.04 4.14
C TYR A 22 -12.08 5.26 5.63
N ALA A 23 -10.87 5.61 6.05
CA ALA A 23 -10.55 5.91 7.44
C ALA A 23 -11.47 6.97 8.06
N PHE A 24 -11.92 7.94 7.26
CA PHE A 24 -12.85 8.99 7.71
C PHE A 24 -14.33 8.58 7.69
N ALA A 25 -14.65 7.42 7.11
CA ALA A 25 -16.01 6.89 7.05
C ALA A 25 -16.31 5.90 8.19
N VAL A 26 -15.31 5.52 8.99
CA VAL A 26 -15.45 4.52 10.07
C VAL A 26 -15.47 5.20 11.45
N PRO A 27 -16.35 4.76 12.37
CA PRO A 27 -16.38 5.27 13.74
C PRO A 27 -15.08 5.05 14.52
N GLU A 28 -14.88 5.87 15.55
CA GLU A 28 -13.87 5.61 16.58
C GLU A 28 -14.07 4.23 17.24
N PRO A 29 -12.98 3.50 17.58
CA PRO A 29 -11.56 3.85 17.46
C PRO A 29 -10.90 3.39 16.14
N PHE A 30 -11.69 2.85 15.22
CA PHE A 30 -11.15 2.14 14.06
C PHE A 30 -10.57 3.07 12.99
N HIS A 31 -10.88 4.37 13.04
CA HIS A 31 -10.32 5.37 12.12
C HIS A 31 -8.79 5.33 12.12
N ILE A 32 -8.17 5.27 13.32
CA ILE A 32 -6.71 5.36 13.49
C ILE A 32 -6.07 4.12 12.88
N VAL A 33 -6.65 2.96 13.16
CA VAL A 33 -6.16 1.68 12.68
C VAL A 33 -6.24 1.61 11.15
N LEU A 34 -7.35 2.05 10.56
CA LEU A 34 -7.52 2.11 9.11
C LEU A 34 -6.52 3.06 8.45
N PHE A 35 -6.37 4.27 8.99
CA PHE A 35 -5.40 5.23 8.49
C PHE A 35 -3.96 4.71 8.59
N ALA A 36 -3.57 4.14 9.74
CA ALA A 36 -2.25 3.55 9.95
C ALA A 36 -2.01 2.35 9.03
N SER A 37 -3.03 1.52 8.77
CA SER A 37 -2.91 0.41 7.83
C SER A 37 -2.64 0.88 6.40
N GLY A 38 -3.24 2.00 5.98
CA GLY A 38 -2.93 2.65 4.71
C GLY A 38 -1.48 3.12 4.64
N LEU A 39 -0.93 3.68 5.73
CA LEU A 39 0.48 4.09 5.81
C LEU A 39 1.44 2.91 5.64
N VAL A 40 1.13 1.79 6.30
CA VAL A 40 1.92 0.55 6.16
C VAL A 40 1.80 -0.01 4.74
N ALA A 41 0.60 -0.05 4.16
CA ALA A 41 0.37 -0.56 2.82
C ALA A 41 1.13 0.25 1.76
N ILE A 42 1.13 1.60 1.85
CA ILE A 42 1.87 2.43 0.90
C ILE A 42 3.39 2.29 1.09
N ALA A 43 3.88 2.18 2.32
CA ALA A 43 5.30 1.94 2.59
C ALA A 43 5.78 0.61 1.98
N ILE A 44 5.02 -0.47 2.19
CA ILE A 44 5.32 -1.80 1.62
C ILE A 44 5.28 -1.76 0.09
N SER A 45 4.29 -1.08 -0.49
CA SER A 45 4.18 -0.89 -1.94
C SER A 45 5.42 -0.23 -2.55
N LEU A 46 6.11 0.63 -1.80
CA LEU A 46 7.32 1.30 -2.27
C LEU A 46 8.58 0.48 -1.99
N ILE A 47 8.62 -0.32 -0.92
CA ILE A 47 9.78 -1.16 -0.55
C ILE A 47 9.93 -2.39 -1.46
N ILE A 48 8.83 -3.07 -1.81
CA ILE A 48 8.87 -4.27 -2.67
C ILE A 48 9.59 -4.01 -4.02
N PRO A 49 9.33 -2.91 -4.74
CA PRO A 49 10.08 -2.51 -5.93
C PRO A 49 11.59 -2.45 -5.70
N PHE A 50 12.05 -1.84 -4.59
CA PHE A 50 13.48 -1.66 -4.33
C PHE A 50 14.23 -2.95 -4.04
N HIS A 51 13.55 -3.95 -3.46
CA HIS A 51 14.18 -5.22 -3.08
C HIS A 51 14.05 -6.31 -4.15
N LEU A 52 12.99 -6.28 -4.97
CA LEU A 52 12.71 -7.35 -5.95
C LEU A 52 13.02 -6.94 -7.40
N LEU A 53 13.09 -5.65 -7.72
CA LEU A 53 13.50 -5.15 -9.03
C LEU A 53 14.98 -4.80 -8.99
N GLU A 54 15.84 -5.81 -8.78
CA GLU A 54 17.27 -5.63 -9.05
C GLU A 54 17.46 -5.20 -10.51
N LYS A 55 18.07 -4.01 -10.65
CA LYS A 55 18.49 -3.32 -11.88
C LYS A 55 17.48 -3.32 -13.04
N LEU A 56 16.88 -2.16 -13.26
CA LEU A 56 16.71 -1.68 -14.62
C LEU A 56 18.14 -1.37 -15.13
N ASP A 57 18.74 -2.30 -15.87
CA ASP A 57 19.83 -1.98 -16.79
C ASP A 57 19.26 -1.21 -17.99
#